data_AF-A0A1S2LS63-F1
#
_entry.id   AF-A0A1S2LS63-F1
#
_cell.length_a   1.000
_cell.length_b   1.000
_cell.length_c   1.000
_cell.angle_alpha   90.00
_cell.angle_beta   90.00
_cell.angle_gamma   90.00
#
_symmetry.space_group_name_H-M   'P 1'
#
loop_
_entity.id
_entity.type
_entity.pdbx_description
1 polymer ?
#
loop_
_entity_poly.entity_id
_entity_poly.type
_entity_poly.pdbx_seq_one_letter_code
_entity_poly.pdbx_strand_id
1 'polypeptide(L)'
;MNPLVLQMVNHKLNTIKKDELIQLAKQYNFKVTETQAKKIITILRSETIDVTNMTQRERILAKIKQQVDANTEKQMNAMLKQYDHYL
;
A
#
# COMPACT_ATOMS: atom_id res chain seq x y z
N MET A 1 7.39 19.27 -3.32
CA MET A 1 7.16 17.90 -3.83
C MET A 1 8.31 17.55 -4.78
N ASN A 2 9.19 16.61 -4.42
CA ASN A 2 10.30 16.21 -5.29
C ASN A 2 9.81 15.20 -6.35
N PRO A 3 9.82 15.53 -7.65
CA PRO A 3 9.25 14.67 -8.71
C PRO A 3 9.95 13.32 -8.85
N LEU A 4 11.23 13.23 -8.45
CA LEU A 4 12.00 11.99 -8.46
C LEU A 4 11.44 10.95 -7.46
N VAL A 5 11.02 11.40 -6.27
CA VAL A 5 10.46 10.50 -5.24
C VAL A 5 9.13 9.92 -5.71
N LEU A 6 8.29 10.75 -6.36
CA LEU A 6 7.01 10.32 -6.93
C LEU A 6 7.18 9.20 -7.97
N GLN A 7 8.12 9.36 -8.90
CA GLN A 7 8.38 8.34 -9.92
C GLN A 7 8.93 7.05 -9.31
N MET A 8 9.83 7.14 -8.33
CA MET A 8 10.34 5.97 -7.62
C MET A 8 9.23 5.22 -6.89
N VAL A 9 8.33 5.92 -6.20
CA VAL A 9 7.21 5.31 -5.48
C VAL A 9 6.22 4.68 -6.46
N ASN A 10 5.83 5.38 -7.53
CA ASN A 10 4.97 4.84 -8.58
C ASN A 10 5.57 3.56 -9.17
N HIS A 11 6.85 3.59 -9.56
CA HIS A 11 7.52 2.42 -10.12
C HIS A 11 7.55 1.27 -9.12
N LYS A 12 7.88 1.55 -7.85
CA LYS A 12 7.93 0.54 -6.79
C LYS A 12 6.56 -0.08 -6.53
N LEU A 13 5.48 0.70 -6.48
CA LEU A 13 4.12 0.19 -6.28
C LEU A 13 3.60 -0.62 -7.47
N ASN A 14 3.96 -0.25 -8.70
CA ASN A 14 3.59 -1.01 -9.90
C ASN A 14 4.38 -2.32 -10.03
N THR A 15 5.57 -2.42 -9.43
CA THR A 15 6.47 -3.58 -9.52
C THR A 15 6.50 -4.45 -8.25
N ILE A 16 5.94 -3.97 -7.14
CA ILE A 16 5.95 -4.66 -5.84
C ILE A 16 5.36 -6.06 -5.98
N LYS A 17 6.03 -7.04 -5.38
CA LYS A 17 5.55 -8.43 -5.30
C LYS A 17 4.85 -8.70 -3.98
N LYS A 18 4.06 -9.79 -3.95
CA LYS A 18 3.38 -10.26 -2.73
C LYS A 18 4.36 -10.42 -1.56
N ASP A 19 5.55 -10.97 -1.83
CA ASP A 19 6.54 -11.28 -0.80
C ASP A 19 7.17 -10.00 -0.25
N GLU A 20 7.43 -9.02 -1.11
CA GLU A 20 7.91 -7.69 -0.72
C GLU A 20 6.85 -6.94 0.10
N LEU A 21 5.57 -7.03 -0.29
CA LEU A 21 4.47 -6.44 0.45
C LEU A 21 4.35 -7.08 1.86
N ILE A 22 4.53 -8.40 1.98
CA ILE A 22 4.54 -9.11 3.27
C ILE A 22 5.77 -8.71 4.10
N GLN A 23 6.94 -8.56 3.49
CA GLN A 23 8.15 -8.10 4.19
C GLN A 23 8.01 -6.66 4.70
N LEU A 24 7.48 -5.76 3.86
CA LEU A 24 7.15 -4.40 4.27
C LEU A 24 6.13 -4.42 5.40
N ALA A 25 5.09 -5.25 5.31
CA ALA A 25 4.10 -5.40 6.37
C ALA A 25 4.74 -5.75 7.72
N LYS A 26 5.63 -6.74 7.71
CA LYS A 26 6.41 -7.12 8.90
C LYS A 26 7.28 -5.98 9.42
N GLN A 27 7.94 -5.20 8.54
CA GLN A 27 8.76 -4.06 8.94
C GLN A 27 7.95 -2.98 9.67
N TYR A 28 6.69 -2.76 9.30
CA TYR A 28 5.80 -1.81 9.96
C TYR A 28 4.92 -2.43 11.05
N ASN A 29 5.27 -3.61 11.57
CA ASN A 29 4.53 -4.30 12.62
C ASN A 29 3.06 -4.64 12.28
N PHE A 30 2.72 -4.81 10.99
CA PHE A 30 1.41 -5.34 10.59
C PHE A 30 1.51 -6.71 9.94
N LYS A 31 0.55 -7.59 10.24
CA LYS A 31 0.51 -8.95 9.69
C LYS A 31 -0.42 -8.98 8.47
N VAL A 32 0.16 -9.16 7.29
CA VAL A 32 -0.58 -9.49 6.07
C VAL A 32 -0.37 -10.96 5.77
N THR A 33 -1.46 -11.70 5.61
CA THR A 33 -1.41 -13.10 5.16
C THR A 33 -1.09 -13.17 3.68
N GLU A 34 -0.54 -14.30 3.21
CA GLU A 34 -0.20 -14.47 1.80
C GLU A 34 -1.42 -14.28 0.87
N THR A 35 -2.59 -14.73 1.32
CA THR A 35 -3.87 -14.55 0.61
C THR A 35 -4.27 -13.08 0.51
N GLN A 36 -4.12 -12.31 1.60
CA GLN A 36 -4.38 -10.87 1.60
C GLN A 36 -3.37 -10.13 0.71
N ALA A 37 -2.08 -10.46 0.81
CA ALA A 37 -1.05 -9.87 -0.04
C ALA A 37 -1.33 -10.12 -1.53
N LYS A 38 -1.70 -11.35 -1.89
CA LYS A 38 -2.03 -11.70 -3.27
C LYS A 38 -3.22 -10.89 -3.79
N LYS A 39 -4.26 -10.71 -2.99
CA LYS A 39 -5.43 -9.87 -3.30
C LYS A 39 -5.05 -8.39 -3.49
N ILE A 40 -4.25 -7.84 -2.59
CA ILE A 40 -3.75 -6.47 -2.67
C ILE A 40 -2.96 -6.29 -3.97
N ILE A 41 -2.01 -7.18 -4.26
CA ILE A 41 -1.22 -7.14 -5.50
C ILE A 41 -2.10 -7.23 -6.75
N THR A 42 -3.14 -8.06 -6.75
CA THR A 42 -4.09 -8.13 -7.87
C THR A 42 -4.82 -6.79 -8.07
N ILE A 43 -5.22 -6.12 -6.99
CA ILE A 43 -5.85 -4.79 -7.06
C ILE A 43 -4.82 -3.76 -7.57
N LEU A 44 -3.61 -3.76 -7.01
CA LEU A 44 -2.54 -2.85 -7.41
C LEU A 44 -2.10 -3.05 -8.87
N ARG A 45 -2.22 -4.26 -9.41
CA ARG A 45 -1.91 -4.60 -10.80
C ARG A 45 -3.08 -4.42 -11.76
N SER A 46 -4.29 -4.22 -11.25
CA SER A 46 -5.47 -4.04 -12.10
C SER A 46 -5.45 -2.71 -12.85
N GLU A 47 -4.69 -1.73 -12.35
CA GLU A 47 -4.57 -0.39 -12.90
C GLU A 47 -3.17 0.16 -12.64
N THR A 48 -2.66 1.03 -13.50
CA THR A 48 -1.38 1.71 -13.26
C THR A 48 -1.51 2.61 -12.04
N ILE A 49 -0.69 2.36 -11.03
CA ILE A 49 -0.72 3.15 -9.80
C ILE A 49 -0.05 4.49 -10.02
N ASP A 50 -0.80 5.53 -9.67
CA ASP A 50 -0.36 6.90 -9.60
C ASP A 50 -0.64 7.45 -8.21
N VAL A 51 0.43 7.62 -7.41
CA VAL A 51 0.33 8.16 -6.05
C VAL A 51 -0.10 9.62 -6.00
N THR A 52 -0.07 10.34 -7.13
CA THR A 52 -0.60 11.71 -7.23
C THR A 52 -2.13 11.73 -7.34
N ASN A 53 -2.73 10.62 -7.78
CA ASN A 53 -4.18 10.49 -7.92
C ASN A 53 -4.81 10.15 -6.58
N MET A 54 -5.29 11.18 -5.86
CA MET A 54 -5.90 11.01 -4.54
C MET A 54 -7.12 10.07 -4.57
N THR A 55 -7.96 10.16 -5.61
CA THR A 55 -9.16 9.31 -5.75
C THR A 55 -8.79 7.84 -5.96
N GLN A 56 -7.71 7.56 -6.69
CA GLN A 56 -7.19 6.20 -6.85
C GLN A 56 -6.63 5.69 -5.52
N ARG A 57 -5.86 6.54 -4.82
CA ARG A 57 -5.29 6.20 -3.51
C ARG A 57 -6.36 5.82 -2.51
N GLU A 58 -7.44 6.61 -2.41
CA GLU A 58 -8.57 6.33 -1.53
C GLU A 58 -9.31 5.05 -1.91
N ARG A 59 -9.53 4.80 -3.21
CA ARG A 59 -10.15 3.55 -3.68
C ARG A 59 -9.31 2.33 -3.36
N ILE A 60 -8.00 2.40 -3.56
CA ILE A 60 -7.06 1.32 -3.21
C ILE A 60 -7.10 1.09 -1.70
N LEU A 61 -6.99 2.15 -0.89
CA LEU A 61 -7.10 2.08 0.56
C LEU A 61 -8.43 1.46 1.03
N ALA A 62 -9.56 1.86 0.43
CA ALA A 62 -10.87 1.31 0.75
C ALA A 62 -11.00 -0.17 0.36
N LYS A 63 -10.52 -0.57 -0.83
CA LYS A 63 -10.48 -1.98 -1.24
C LYS A 63 -9.58 -2.81 -0.32
N ILE A 64 -8.44 -2.25 0.09
CA ILE A 64 -7.57 -2.87 1.09
C ILE A 64 -8.36 -3.03 2.39
N LYS A 65 -8.95 -1.97 2.96
CA LYS A 65 -9.80 -2.03 4.17
C LYS A 65 -10.92 -3.07 4.10
N GLN A 66 -11.50 -3.29 2.93
CA GLN A 66 -12.56 -4.30 2.74
C GLN A 66 -12.02 -5.73 2.64
N GLN A 67 -10.75 -5.91 2.24
CA GLN A 67 -10.15 -7.24 2.04
C GLN A 67 -9.19 -7.68 3.16
N VAL A 68 -8.75 -6.75 4.00
CA VAL A 68 -8.00 -7.03 5.24
C VAL A 68 -8.89 -6.73 6.44
N ASP A 69 -8.73 -7.52 7.49
CA ASP A 69 -9.49 -7.34 8.74
C ASP A 69 -9.30 -5.92 9.31
N ALA A 70 -10.32 -5.39 9.99
CA ALA A 70 -10.31 -4.06 10.59
C ALA A 70 -9.10 -3.82 11.55
N ASN A 71 -8.53 -4.90 12.09
CA ASN A 71 -7.28 -4.84 12.85
C ASN A 71 -6.07 -4.47 11.98
N THR A 72 -5.96 -5.03 10.77
CA THR A 72 -4.87 -4.74 9.84
C THR A 72 -5.03 -3.35 9.23
N GLU A 73 -6.27 -2.88 8.99
CA GLU A 73 -6.54 -1.48 8.65
C GLU A 73 -5.96 -0.54 9.71
N LYS A 74 -6.33 -0.74 10.98
CA LYS A 74 -5.92 0.16 12.07
C LYS A 74 -4.39 0.26 12.14
N GLN A 75 -3.69 -0.86 11.95
CA GLN A 75 -2.23 -0.91 11.92
C GLN A 75 -1.64 -0.21 10.68
N MET A 76 -2.23 -0.41 9.50
CA MET A 76 -1.79 0.25 8.26
C MET A 76 -2.02 1.77 8.30
N ASN A 77 -3.12 2.23 8.89
CA ASN A 77 -3.39 3.66 9.07
C ASN A 77 -2.39 4.29 10.06
N ALA A 78 -2.04 3.57 11.13
CA ALA A 78 -0.99 4.01 12.06
C ALA A 78 0.38 4.12 11.37
N MET A 79 0.70 3.17 10.48
CA MET A 79 1.91 3.22 9.66
C MET A 79 1.91 4.43 8.72
N LEU A 80 0.84 4.65 7.95
CA LEU A 80 0.78 5.77 6.99
C LEU A 80 0.90 7.13 7.67
N LYS A 81 0.33 7.30 8.88
CA LYS A 81 0.52 8.51 9.70
C LYS A 81 1.99 8.78 10.07
N GLN A 82 2.82 7.73 10.19
CA GLN A 82 4.23 7.91 10.47
C GLN A 82 5.00 8.44 9.26
N TYR A 83 4.51 8.17 8.04
CA TYR A 83 5.03 8.72 6.78
C TYR A 83 4.63 10.17 6.54
N ASP A 84 3.49 10.62 7.09
CA ASP A 84 3.07 12.02 7.06
C ASP A 84 4.10 12.94 7.74
N HIS A 85 4.87 12.42 8.70
CA HIS A 85 5.96 13.18 9.32
C HIS A 85 7.16 13.41 8.40
N TYR A 86 7.29 12.63 7.33
CA TYR A 86 8.38 12.68 6.36
C TYR A 86 7.97 13.29 5.01
N LEU A 87 6.71 13.70 4.86
CA LEU A 87 6.15 14.35 3.66
C LEU A 87 6.00 15.86 3.90
#